data_AF-A0A2E5AAW1-F1
#
_entry.id   AF-A0A2E5AAW1-F1
#
_cell.length_a   1.000
_cell.length_b   1.000
_cell.length_c   1.000
_cell.angle_alpha   90.00
_cell.angle_beta   90.00
_cell.angle_gamma   90.00
#
_symmetry.space_group_name_H-M   'P 1'
#
loop_
_entity.id
_entity.type
_entity.pdbx_description
1 polymer ?
#
loop_
_entity_poly.entity_id
_entity_poly.type
_entity_poly.pdbx_seq_one_letter_code
_entity_poly.pdbx_strand_id
1 'polypeptide(L)'
;MLTRFVISAAAGGLLVACAPDAPPASEAAPDAASPRAYFEQTFSGRWGMDASCAEEGLFRLGPDRLELYERSCDVLALERDGDRIAARTQCAEEGQRMAENTHILSRVSDSEITVSDGHYEWTRHACGATGAQTQGAQ
;
A
#
# COMPACT_ATOMS: atom_id res chain seq x y z
N MET A 1 34.15 -15.91 77.04
CA MET A 1 33.57 -14.94 78.01
C MET A 1 32.51 -14.13 77.27
N LEU A 2 31.27 -14.14 77.77
CA LEU A 2 30.15 -13.36 77.23
C LEU A 2 30.38 -11.86 77.46
N THR A 3 30.02 -11.00 76.49
CA THR A 3 29.22 -9.80 76.81
C THR A 3 28.42 -9.32 75.59
N ARG A 4 27.12 -9.11 75.82
CA ARG A 4 26.11 -8.49 74.94
C ARG A 4 26.30 -6.96 74.90
N PHE A 5 25.80 -6.26 73.88
CA PHE A 5 24.94 -5.05 73.94
C PHE A 5 24.57 -4.62 72.50
N VAL A 6 23.32 -4.83 72.05
CA VAL A 6 22.19 -3.88 71.94
C VAL A 6 22.33 -2.80 70.85
N ILE A 7 21.67 -3.12 69.73
CA ILE A 7 20.90 -2.34 68.76
C ILE A 7 20.79 -0.81 69.01
N SER A 8 21.25 -0.03 68.03
CA SER A 8 20.59 1.23 67.63
C SER A 8 20.29 1.17 66.14
N ALA A 9 19.00 1.14 65.83
CA ALA A 9 18.48 1.42 64.51
C ALA A 9 18.66 2.92 64.21
N ALA A 10 19.19 3.24 63.03
CA ALA A 10 18.97 4.51 62.37
C ALA A 10 18.75 4.21 60.89
N ALA A 11 17.51 4.41 60.48
CA ALA A 11 17.04 4.31 59.11
C ALA A 11 17.76 5.32 58.20
N GLY A 12 17.92 4.95 56.93
CA GLY A 12 18.24 5.93 55.90
C GLY A 12 18.83 5.30 54.65
N GLY A 13 17.96 4.99 53.70
CA GLY A 13 18.38 4.71 52.32
C GLY A 13 17.90 3.35 51.82
N LEU A 14 16.62 3.24 51.46
CA LEU A 14 16.24 2.30 50.41
C LEU A 14 17.02 2.70 49.16
N LEU A 15 18.06 1.94 48.83
CA LEU A 15 18.58 1.92 47.47
C LEU A 15 17.55 1.18 46.61
N VAL A 16 16.71 1.98 45.98
CA VAL A 16 15.77 1.57 44.93
C VAL A 16 16.53 0.73 43.91
N ALA A 17 15.94 -0.43 43.61
CA ALA A 17 16.41 -1.38 42.64
C ALA A 17 16.75 -0.69 41.30
N CYS A 18 17.98 -0.90 40.81
CA CYS A 18 18.29 -0.74 39.39
C CYS A 18 17.56 -1.84 38.61
N ALA A 19 16.31 -1.60 38.25
CA ALA A 19 15.75 -2.25 37.07
C ALA A 19 16.35 -1.54 35.84
N PRO A 20 16.96 -2.26 34.88
CA PRO A 20 17.35 -1.63 33.64
C PRO A 20 16.08 -1.12 32.94
N ASP A 21 16.06 0.20 32.70
CA ASP A 21 15.09 0.88 31.85
C ASP A 21 15.08 0.15 30.49
N ALA A 22 14.12 -0.74 30.31
CA ALA A 22 13.85 -1.31 29.00
C ALA A 22 13.32 -0.15 28.15
N PRO A 23 13.92 0.13 26.97
CA PRO A 23 13.38 1.16 26.09
C PRO A 23 11.89 0.85 25.84
N PRO A 24 11.02 1.87 25.77
CA PRO A 24 9.62 1.63 25.49
C PRO A 24 9.53 0.77 24.24
N ALA A 25 8.76 -0.32 24.34
CA ALA A 25 8.46 -1.16 23.20
C ALA A 25 7.94 -0.24 22.10
N SER A 26 8.74 -0.10 21.04
CA SER A 26 8.34 0.65 19.86
C SER A 26 7.07 -0.03 19.37
N GLU A 27 5.91 0.62 19.54
CA GLU A 27 4.69 0.26 18.84
C GLU A 27 5.09 0.19 17.36
N ALA A 28 5.08 -1.02 16.81
CA ALA A 28 5.17 -1.19 15.37
C ALA A 28 3.99 -0.41 14.81
N ALA A 29 4.28 0.69 14.12
CA ALA A 29 3.29 1.38 13.32
C ALA A 29 2.54 0.32 12.49
N PRO A 30 1.21 0.41 12.35
CA PRO A 30 0.44 -0.58 11.62
C PRO A 30 1.11 -0.79 10.28
N ASP A 31 1.48 -2.06 10.03
CA ASP A 31 2.29 -2.53 8.91
C ASP A 31 1.84 -1.79 7.64
N ALA A 32 2.61 -0.78 7.24
CA ALA A 32 2.33 -0.06 6.01
C ALA A 32 2.62 -1.05 4.90
N ALA A 33 1.58 -1.75 4.43
CA ALA A 33 1.70 -2.77 3.40
C ALA A 33 2.64 -2.24 2.30
N SER A 34 3.65 -3.05 1.97
CA SER A 34 4.67 -2.67 0.98
C SER A 34 4.00 -2.11 -0.28
N PRO A 35 4.65 -1.20 -1.03
CA PRO A 35 4.04 -0.63 -2.24
C PRO A 35 3.49 -1.70 -3.19
N ARG A 36 4.20 -2.82 -3.30
CA ARG A 36 3.75 -3.99 -4.05
C ARG A 36 2.50 -4.65 -3.46
N ALA A 37 2.47 -4.93 -2.16
CA ALA A 37 1.30 -5.56 -1.52
C ALA A 37 0.05 -4.66 -1.61
N TYR A 38 0.22 -3.35 -1.43
CA TYR A 38 -0.87 -2.39 -1.61
C TYR A 38 -1.36 -2.34 -3.06
N PHE A 39 -0.43 -2.37 -4.03
CA PHE A 39 -0.78 -2.43 -5.45
C PHE A 39 -1.57 -3.70 -5.79
N GLU A 40 -1.08 -4.86 -5.33
CA GLU A 40 -1.73 -6.16 -5.54
C GLU A 40 -3.14 -6.19 -4.97
N GLN A 41 -3.34 -5.63 -3.78
CA GLN A 41 -4.65 -5.57 -3.13
C GLN A 41 -5.62 -4.58 -3.81
N THR A 42 -5.13 -3.42 -4.26
CA THR A 42 -5.99 -2.28 -4.62
C THR A 42 -6.19 -2.14 -6.13
N PHE A 43 -5.12 -2.33 -6.91
CA PHE A 43 -5.09 -1.98 -8.33
C PHE A 43 -4.99 -3.21 -9.24
N SER A 44 -4.61 -4.38 -8.73
CA SER A 44 -4.44 -5.53 -9.61
C SER A 44 -5.77 -6.05 -10.14
N GLY A 45 -5.82 -6.36 -11.43
CA GLY A 45 -7.01 -6.87 -12.08
C GLY A 45 -7.34 -6.17 -13.38
N ARG A 46 -8.63 -6.19 -13.73
CA ARG A 46 -9.18 -5.69 -14.99
C ARG A 46 -9.99 -4.43 -14.72
N TRP A 47 -9.77 -3.39 -15.51
CA TRP A 47 -10.38 -2.08 -15.31
C TRP A 47 -10.86 -1.50 -16.64
N GLY A 48 -12.15 -1.24 -16.79
CA GLY A 48 -12.77 -0.79 -18.03
C GLY A 48 -13.25 0.66 -17.98
N MET A 49 -13.75 1.17 -19.11
CA MET A 49 -14.46 2.47 -19.16
C MET A 49 -15.76 2.46 -18.38
N ASP A 50 -16.33 1.27 -18.17
CA ASP A 50 -17.47 1.00 -17.31
C ASP A 50 -17.40 -0.48 -16.85
N ALA A 51 -18.36 -0.90 -16.02
CA ALA A 51 -18.38 -2.22 -15.41
C ALA A 51 -18.70 -3.38 -16.38
N SER A 52 -19.07 -3.10 -17.64
CA SER A 52 -19.35 -4.10 -18.69
C SER A 52 -18.10 -4.82 -19.19
N CYS A 53 -16.92 -4.21 -19.06
CA CYS A 53 -15.64 -4.79 -19.45
C CYS A 53 -15.49 -5.12 -20.93
N ALA A 54 -16.02 -4.25 -21.78
CA ALA A 54 -15.65 -4.24 -23.20
C ALA A 54 -14.12 -4.29 -23.35
N GLU A 55 -13.64 -5.01 -24.37
CA GLU A 55 -12.19 -5.13 -24.62
C GLU A 55 -11.55 -3.80 -25.01
N GLU A 56 -12.31 -2.93 -25.69
CA GLU A 56 -11.87 -1.57 -26.00
C GLU A 56 -11.69 -0.75 -24.71
N GLY A 57 -10.53 -0.10 -24.57
CA GLY A 57 -10.24 0.72 -23.39
C GLY A 57 -9.97 -0.05 -22.10
N LEU A 58 -9.93 -1.39 -22.15
CA LEU A 58 -9.65 -2.24 -20.99
C LEU A 58 -8.18 -2.15 -20.57
N PHE A 59 -7.96 -1.94 -19.27
CA PHE A 59 -6.64 -2.06 -18.65
C PHE A 59 -6.53 -3.37 -17.88
N ARG A 60 -5.34 -3.99 -17.94
CA ARG A 60 -4.94 -5.10 -17.06
C ARG A 60 -3.73 -4.65 -16.27
N LEU A 61 -3.91 -4.50 -14.97
CA LEU A 61 -2.90 -3.93 -14.10
C LEU A 61 -2.34 -5.04 -13.20
N GLY A 62 -1.03 -5.17 -13.17
CA GLY A 62 -0.28 -6.04 -12.28
C GLY A 62 0.98 -5.34 -11.77
N PRO A 63 1.54 -5.78 -10.63
CA PRO A 63 2.68 -5.11 -10.00
C PRO A 63 3.96 -5.16 -10.84
N ASP A 64 4.03 -6.08 -11.81
CA ASP A 64 5.17 -6.25 -12.71
C ASP A 64 4.89 -5.70 -14.13
N ARG A 65 3.61 -5.51 -14.50
CA ARG A 65 3.22 -5.15 -15.87
C ARG A 65 1.90 -4.38 -15.90
N LEU A 66 1.88 -3.27 -16.61
CA LEU A 66 0.66 -2.51 -16.90
C LEU A 66 0.32 -2.68 -18.39
N GLU A 67 -0.79 -3.35 -18.68
CA GLU A 67 -1.37 -3.39 -20.02
C GLU A 67 -2.46 -2.31 -20.09
N LEU A 68 -2.14 -1.21 -20.77
CA LEU A 68 -3.03 -0.07 -20.95
C LEU A 68 -3.58 -0.06 -22.38
N TYR A 69 -4.35 0.97 -22.75
CA TYR A 69 -4.87 1.09 -24.10
C TYR A 69 -3.71 1.21 -25.11
N GLU A 70 -3.62 0.24 -26.02
CA GLU A 70 -2.62 0.12 -27.11
C GLU A 70 -1.16 -0.04 -26.67
N ARG A 71 -0.87 -0.05 -25.37
CA ARG A 71 0.50 -0.11 -24.84
C ARG A 71 0.66 -1.13 -23.72
N SER A 72 1.84 -1.74 -23.66
CA SER A 72 2.24 -2.61 -22.56
C SER A 72 3.52 -2.08 -21.94
N CYS A 73 3.54 -1.99 -20.61
CA CYS A 73 4.66 -1.41 -19.88
C CYS A 73 5.14 -2.36 -18.79
N ASP A 74 6.45 -2.60 -18.75
CA ASP A 74 7.10 -3.29 -17.65
C ASP A 74 7.23 -2.34 -16.46
N VAL A 75 6.91 -2.81 -15.25
CA VAL A 75 7.05 -2.03 -14.02
C VAL A 75 8.46 -2.20 -13.48
N LEU A 76 9.17 -1.10 -13.35
CA LEU A 76 10.56 -1.04 -12.88
C LEU A 76 10.65 -0.75 -11.38
N ALA A 77 9.71 0.05 -10.86
CA ALA A 77 9.62 0.39 -9.45
C ALA A 77 8.19 0.80 -9.07
N LEU A 78 7.82 0.54 -7.81
CA LEU A 78 6.57 0.98 -7.21
C LEU A 78 6.89 1.79 -5.96
N GLU A 79 6.36 3.00 -5.90
CA GLU A 79 6.40 3.86 -4.71
C GLU A 79 4.97 4.15 -4.26
N ARG A 80 4.76 4.17 -2.95
CA ARG A 80 3.44 4.41 -2.35
C ARG A 80 3.44 5.75 -1.65
N ASP A 81 2.40 6.53 -1.92
CA ASP A 81 2.08 7.77 -1.22
C ASP A 81 0.59 7.74 -0.84
N GLY A 82 0.30 7.38 0.42
CA GLY A 82 -1.07 7.21 0.91
C GLY A 82 -1.86 6.18 0.09
N ASP A 83 -2.89 6.66 -0.61
CA ASP A 83 -3.77 5.88 -1.49
C ASP A 83 -3.37 5.91 -2.97
N ARG A 84 -2.14 6.33 -3.24
CA ARG A 84 -1.57 6.41 -4.58
C ARG A 84 -0.38 5.48 -4.72
N ILE A 85 -0.22 4.96 -5.93
CA ILE A 85 1.01 4.31 -6.37
C ILE A 85 1.61 5.10 -7.53
N ALA A 86 2.87 5.48 -7.39
CA ALA A 86 3.70 5.88 -8.51
C ALA A 86 4.42 4.64 -9.05
N ALA A 87 4.05 4.22 -10.26
CA ALA A 87 4.67 3.11 -10.96
C ALA A 87 5.62 3.66 -12.03
N ARG A 88 6.93 3.52 -11.81
CA ARG A 88 7.91 3.80 -12.85
C ARG A 88 7.93 2.63 -13.82
N THR A 89 7.73 2.89 -15.10
CA THR A 89 7.59 1.88 -16.13
C THR A 89 8.44 2.16 -17.36
N GLN A 90 8.67 1.12 -18.14
CA GLN A 90 9.21 1.22 -19.50
C GLN A 90 8.22 0.56 -20.46
N CYS A 91 7.63 1.35 -21.34
CA CYS A 91 6.62 0.87 -22.28
C CYS A 91 7.25 0.39 -23.60
N ALA A 92 6.56 -0.53 -24.25
CA ALA A 92 6.82 -0.89 -25.63
C ALA A 92 5.62 -0.50 -26.51
N GLU A 93 5.90 0.20 -27.60
CA GLU A 93 4.92 0.57 -28.64
C GLU A 93 5.51 0.14 -29.99
N GLU A 94 4.72 -0.57 -30.80
CA GLU A 94 5.16 -1.11 -32.11
C GLU A 94 6.51 -1.87 -32.08
N GLY A 95 6.80 -2.55 -30.95
CA GLY A 95 8.03 -3.33 -30.76
C GLY A 95 9.26 -2.50 -30.38
N GLN A 96 9.12 -1.18 -30.19
CA GLN A 96 10.19 -0.30 -29.74
C GLN A 96 10.02 0.05 -28.27
N ARG A 97 11.15 0.07 -27.54
CA ARG A 97 11.17 0.53 -26.15
C ARG A 97 11.13 2.05 -26.11
N MET A 98 10.18 2.58 -25.36
CA MET A 98 10.03 4.00 -25.10
C MET A 98 10.93 4.44 -23.94
N ALA A 99 11.03 5.75 -23.72
CA ALA A 99 11.62 6.30 -22.52
C ALA A 99 10.85 5.82 -21.27
N GLU A 100 11.53 5.80 -20.12
CA GLU A 100 10.86 5.55 -18.85
C GLU A 100 9.80 6.61 -18.58
N ASN A 101 8.66 6.19 -18.04
CA ASN A 101 7.59 7.08 -17.60
C ASN A 101 7.12 6.69 -16.20
N THR A 102 6.48 7.61 -15.50
CA THR A 102 5.84 7.33 -14.21
C THR A 102 4.33 7.41 -14.38
N HIS A 103 3.65 6.29 -14.14
CA HIS A 103 2.20 6.23 -14.09
C HIS A 103 1.74 6.41 -12.65
N ILE A 104 0.75 7.28 -12.43
CA ILE A 104 0.14 7.48 -11.11
C ILE A 104 -1.20 6.77 -11.07
N LEU A 105 -1.33 5.78 -10.19
CA LEU A 105 -2.58 5.10 -9.91
C LEU A 105 -3.15 5.65 -8.60
N SER A 106 -4.39 6.12 -8.62
CA SER A 106 -5.08 6.58 -7.41
C SER A 106 -6.38 5.82 -7.23
N ARG A 107 -6.67 5.42 -6.00
CA ARG A 107 -7.97 4.84 -5.67
C ARG A 107 -9.01 5.94 -5.52
N VAL A 108 -10.16 5.80 -6.18
CA VAL A 108 -11.32 6.68 -5.97
C VAL A 108 -12.35 5.99 -5.09
N SER A 109 -12.62 4.71 -5.33
CA SER A 109 -13.46 3.85 -4.49
C SER A 109 -12.98 2.40 -4.55
N ASP A 110 -13.74 1.44 -3.99
CA ASP A 110 -13.47 0.01 -4.14
C ASP A 110 -13.55 -0.48 -5.59
N SER A 111 -14.36 0.17 -6.42
CA SER A 111 -14.64 -0.24 -7.79
C SER A 111 -14.26 0.82 -8.83
N GLU A 112 -13.50 1.83 -8.44
CA GLU A 112 -13.09 2.93 -9.32
C GLU A 112 -11.69 3.44 -8.99
N ILE A 113 -10.88 3.63 -10.03
CA ILE A 113 -9.51 4.14 -9.93
C ILE A 113 -9.29 5.22 -10.99
N THR A 114 -8.28 6.06 -10.78
CA THR A 114 -7.67 6.83 -11.86
C THR A 114 -6.28 6.30 -12.18
N VAL A 115 -5.92 6.35 -13.45
CA VAL A 115 -4.57 6.07 -13.95
C VAL A 115 -4.15 7.30 -14.76
N SER A 116 -3.01 7.89 -14.42
CA SER A 116 -2.41 8.99 -15.19
C SER A 116 -1.03 8.59 -15.70
N ASP A 117 -0.66 9.03 -16.90
CA ASP A 117 0.69 8.90 -17.46
C ASP A 117 1.49 10.22 -17.42
N GLY A 118 0.98 11.21 -16.67
CA GLY A 118 1.54 12.56 -16.56
C GLY A 118 1.03 13.54 -17.63
N HIS A 119 0.40 13.05 -18.70
CA HIS A 119 -0.17 13.89 -19.77
C HIS A 119 -1.68 13.68 -19.90
N TYR A 120 -2.13 12.44 -19.79
CA TYR A 120 -3.54 12.07 -19.72
C TYR A 120 -3.89 11.45 -18.36
N GLU A 121 -5.17 11.50 -18.03
CA GLU A 121 -5.76 10.81 -16.89
C GLU A 121 -7.00 10.04 -17.36
N TRP A 122 -7.12 8.81 -16.89
CA TRP A 122 -8.22 7.92 -17.20
C TRP A 122 -8.88 7.42 -15.92
N THR A 123 -10.18 7.67 -15.78
CA THR A 123 -11.01 6.97 -14.80
C THR A 123 -11.36 5.58 -15.33
N ARG A 124 -11.25 4.57 -14.48
CA ARG A 124 -11.58 3.18 -14.82
C ARG A 124 -12.36 2.51 -13.71
N HIS A 125 -13.28 1.64 -14.11
CA HIS A 125 -14.13 0.88 -13.21
C HIS A 125 -13.70 -0.57 -13.13
N ALA A 126 -13.77 -1.14 -11.93
CA ALA A 126 -13.44 -2.53 -11.69
C ALA A 126 -14.35 -3.43 -12.51
N CYS A 127 -13.73 -4.37 -13.22
CA CYS A 127 -14.47 -5.23 -14.11
C CYS A 127 -15.35 -6.25 -13.41
N GLY A 128 -16.60 -6.39 -13.84
CA GLY A 128 -17.54 -7.35 -13.25
C GLY A 128 -18.03 -6.96 -11.85
N ALA A 129 -17.82 -5.71 -11.42
CA ALA A 129 -18.36 -5.17 -10.17
C ALA A 129 -19.89 -5.01 -10.17
N THR A 130 -20.56 -5.26 -11.30
CA THR A 130 -22.02 -5.29 -11.45
C THR A 130 -22.62 -6.51 -10.73
N GLY A 131 -22.56 -6.52 -9.40
CA GLY A 131 -23.07 -7.61 -8.57
C GLY A 131 -23.36 -7.27 -7.11
N ALA A 132 -23.05 -6.06 -6.63
CA ALA A 132 -23.28 -5.67 -5.23
C ALA A 132 -24.43 -4.66 -5.02
N GLN A 133 -25.23 -4.38 -6.06
CA GLN A 133 -26.40 -3.48 -5.98
C GLN A 133 -27.65 -4.16 -6.59
N THR A 134 -27.98 -5.35 -6.09
CA THR A 134 -29.35 -5.89 -6.21
C THR A 134 -29.70 -6.65 -4.94
N GLN A 135 -29.69 -5.94 -3.82
CA GLN A 135 -30.44 -6.34 -2.63
C GLN A 135 -31.24 -5.13 -2.14
N GLY A 136 -32.55 -5.18 -2.37
CA GLY A 136 -33.53 -4.37 -1.65
C GLY A 136 -34.25 -3.28 -2.45
N ALA A 137 -35.24 -3.68 -3.24
CA ALA A 137 -36.53 -3.01 -3.25
C ALA A 137 -37.57 -3.98 -3.82
N GLN A 138 -38.27 -4.65 -2.89
CA GLN A 138 -39.59 -5.24 -3.14
C GLN A 138 -40.63 -4.12 -3.20
#